data_AF-A0A074M2V6-F1
#
_entry.id   AF-A0A074M2V6-F1
#
_cell.length_a   1.000
_cell.length_b   1.000
_cell.length_c   1.000
_cell.angle_alpha   90.00
_cell.angle_beta   90.00
_cell.angle_gamma   90.00
#
_symmetry.space_group_name_H-M   'P 1'
#
loop_
_entity.id
_entity.type
_entity.pdbx_description
1 polymer ?
#
loop_
_entity_poly.entity_id
_entity_poly.type
_entity_poly.pdbx_seq_one_letter_code
_entity_poly.pdbx_strand_id
1 'polypeptide(L)' 'MIDYFALALGHGLLVLAFLRLVVRDNLDIDPAITQMKEAAQAKKPKTRANRRKVEAPSAHEEGAPKP' A
#
# COMPACT_ATOMS: atom_id res chain seq x y z
N MET A 1 24.16 -0.08 50.62
CA MET A 1 22.75 -0.54 50.55
C MET A 1 22.21 -0.12 49.20
N ILE A 2 21.61 -1.05 48.44
CA ILE A 2 20.97 -0.70 47.17
C ILE A 2 19.71 0.11 47.48
N ASP A 3 19.50 1.18 46.74
CA ASP A 3 18.29 1.99 46.88
C ASP A 3 17.15 1.29 46.13
N TYR A 4 16.30 0.59 46.90
CA TYR A 4 15.14 -0.13 46.37
C TYR A 4 14.15 0.80 45.67
N PHE A 5 14.10 2.07 46.06
CA PHE A 5 13.26 3.06 45.41
C PHE A 5 13.73 3.33 43.98
N ALA A 6 15.03 3.56 43.80
CA ALA A 6 15.62 3.75 42.47
C ALA A 6 15.45 2.51 41.58
N LEU A 7 15.57 1.31 42.16
CA LEU A 7 15.39 0.05 41.43
C LEU A 7 13.93 -0.14 40.98
N ALA A 8 12.97 0.09 41.87
CA ALA A 8 11.54 -0.01 41.56
C ALA A 8 11.11 1.03 40.52
N LEU A 9 11.62 2.26 40.64
CA LEU A 9 11.34 3.34 39.70
C LEU A 9 11.94 3.04 38.32
N GLY A 10 13.20 2.61 38.25
CA GLY A 10 13.85 2.20 37.00
C GLY A 10 13.12 1.03 36.34
N HIS A 11 12.71 0.04 37.11
CA HIS A 11 11.95 -1.10 36.60
C HIS A 11 10.56 -0.68 36.07
N GLY A 12 9.84 0.16 36.81
CA GLY A 12 8.54 0.69 36.37
C GLY A 12 8.65 1.51 35.09
N LEU A 13 9.67 2.35 34.97
CA LEU A 13 9.93 3.13 33.74
C LEU A 13 10.27 2.22 32.55
N LEU A 14 11.03 1.14 32.77
CA LEU A 14 11.31 0.15 31.71
C LEU A 14 10.02 -0.53 31.25
N VAL A 15 9.19 -1.03 32.17
CA VAL A 15 7.90 -1.65 31.83
C VAL A 15 7.02 -0.69 31.03
N LEU A 16 6.95 0.58 31.44
CA LEU A 16 6.19 1.61 30.73
C LEU A 16 6.75 1.88 29.32
N ALA A 17 8.07 1.93 29.16
CA ALA A 17 8.71 2.11 27.87
C ALA A 17 8.43 0.92 26.93
N PHE A 18 8.48 -0.31 27.44
CA PHE A 18 8.13 -1.50 26.69
C PHE A 18 6.66 -1.51 26.28
N LEU A 19 5.74 -1.16 27.19
CA LEU A 19 4.31 -1.05 26.86
C LEU A 19 4.08 -0.01 25.74
N ARG A 20 4.75 1.14 25.83
CA ARG A 20 4.70 2.18 24.80
C ARG A 20 5.22 1.69 23.44
N LEU A 21 6.28 0.88 23.42
CA LEU A 21 6.82 0.31 22.19
C LEU A 21 5.86 -0.70 21.58
N VAL A 22 5.29 -1.61 22.38
CA VAL A 22 4.35 -2.63 21.91
C VAL A 22 3.10 -2.02 21.27
N VAL A 23 2.58 -0.93 21.84
CA VAL A 23 1.40 -0.22 21.32
C VAL A 23 1.76 0.73 20.16
N ARG A 24 3.04 0.87 19.81
CA ARG A 24 3.47 1.82 18.77
C ARG A 24 3.21 1.27 17.37
N ASP A 25 2.22 1.84 16.70
CA ASP A 25 1.80 1.45 15.33
C ASP A 25 2.91 1.49 14.27
N ASN A 26 3.97 2.27 14.49
CA ASN A 26 5.09 2.44 13.56
C ASN A 26 6.35 1.66 13.97
N LEU A 27 6.26 0.71 14.90
CA LEU A 27 7.44 -0.05 15.34
C LEU A 27 8.01 -0.95 14.24
N ASP A 28 7.14 -1.62 13.48
CA ASP A 28 7.52 -2.57 12.41
C ASP A 28 7.46 -1.95 11.00
N ILE A 29 7.12 -0.66 10.89
CA ILE A 29 7.09 0.03 9.61
C ILE A 29 8.50 0.47 9.23
N ASP A 30 9.10 -0.25 8.28
CA ASP A 30 10.36 0.16 7.68
C ASP A 30 10.16 1.44 6.84
N PRO A 31 10.85 2.55 7.15
CA PRO A 31 10.74 3.80 6.42
C PRO A 31 11.07 3.67 4.92
N ALA A 32 11.88 2.70 4.51
CA ALA A 32 12.15 2.42 3.10
C ALA A 32 10.93 1.84 2.38
N ILE A 33 10.17 0.96 3.05
CA ILE A 33 8.92 0.39 2.51
C ILE A 33 7.86 1.48 2.35
N THR A 34 7.78 2.41 3.31
CA THR A 34 6.86 3.56 3.25
C THR A 34 7.14 4.44 2.03
N GLN A 35 8.41 4.78 1.80
CA GLN A 35 8.84 5.58 0.63
C GLN A 35 8.56 4.88 -0.70
N MET A 36 8.78 3.57 -0.79
CA MET A 36 8.45 2.79 -2.00
C MET A 36 6.95 2.77 -2.27
N LYS A 37 6.12 2.64 -1.22
CA LYS A 37 4.66 2.64 -1.33
C LYS A 37 4.12 4.00 -1.77
N GLU A 38 4.69 5.09 -1.29
CA GLU A 38 4.36 6.45 -1.75
C GLU A 38 4.75 6.66 -3.21
N ALA A 39 5.97 6.26 -3.60
CA ALA A 39 6.43 6.33 -4.99
C ALA A 39 5.59 5.47 -5.95
N ALA A 40 5.15 4.28 -5.51
CA ALA A 40 4.27 3.41 -6.29
C ALA A 40 2.86 3.98 -6.44
N GLN A 41 2.33 4.66 -5.42
CA GLN A 41 1.03 5.34 -5.48
C GLN A 41 1.06 6.58 -6.37
N ALA A 42 2.14 7.37 -6.32
CA ALA A 42 2.34 8.51 -7.23
C ALA A 42 2.49 8.08 -8.70
N LYS A 43 3.02 6.88 -8.93
CA LYS A 43 3.20 6.29 -10.27
C LYS A 43 2.01 5.52 -10.80
N LYS A 44 0.91 5.33 -10.04
CA LYS A 44 -0.29 4.67 -10.59
C LYS A 44 -0.79 5.47 -11.80
N PRO A 45 -0.62 4.97 -13.05
CA PRO A 45 -1.30 5.61 -14.16
C PRO A 45 -2.79 5.44 -13.89
N LYS A 46 -3.57 6.51 -14.05
CA LYS A 46 -5.02 6.40 -14.25
C LYS A 46 -5.20 5.54 -15.49
N THR A 47 -5.27 4.22 -15.36
CA THR A 47 -5.48 3.31 -16.48
C THR A 47 -6.92 3.48 -16.95
N ARG A 48 -7.11 4.54 -17.75
CA ARG A 48 -7.64 4.49 -19.10
C ARG A 48 -8.80 3.52 -19.25
N ALA A 49 -9.97 3.95 -18.78
CA ALA A 49 -11.25 3.55 -19.33
C ALA A 49 -11.36 4.08 -20.78
N ASN A 50 -10.53 3.57 -21.68
CA ASN A 50 -10.74 3.72 -23.12
C ASN A 50 -10.90 2.33 -23.71
N ARG A 51 -12.02 1.70 -23.36
CA ARG A 51 -12.55 0.54 -24.06
C ARG A 51 -13.10 1.04 -25.39
N ARG A 52 -12.20 1.42 -26.31
CA ARG A 52 -12.56 1.69 -27.70
C ARG A 52 -12.81 0.33 -28.35
N LYS A 53 -14.05 -0.14 -28.23
CA LYS A 53 -14.54 -1.30 -28.99
C LYS A 53 -14.49 -0.86 -30.45
N VAL A 54 -13.46 -1.34 -31.16
CA VAL A 54 -13.31 -1.15 -32.59
C VAL A 54 -14.51 -1.83 -33.24
N GLU A 55 -15.42 -1.04 -33.81
CA GLU A 55 -16.42 -1.53 -34.75
C GLU A 55 -15.67 -2.06 -35.97
N ALA A 56 -15.80 -3.36 -36.22
CA ALA A 56 -15.23 -3.99 -37.40
C ALA A 56 -15.91 -3.41 -38.65
N PRO A 57 -15.14 -2.99 -39.67
CA PRO A 57 -15.72 -2.46 -40.90
C PRO A 57 -16.49 -3.55 -41.64
N SER A 58 -17.71 -3.20 -42.05
CA SER A 58 -18.57 -3.92 -42.97
C SER A 58 -17.83 -4.22 -44.27
N ALA A 59 -17.46 -5.49 -44.47
CA ALA A 59 -17.02 -5.99 -45.75
C ALA A 59 -18.24 -6.16 -46.67
N HIS A 60 -18.34 -5.23 -47.61
CA HIS A 60 -19.16 -5.31 -48.81
C HIS A 60 -18.38 -6.12 -49.86
N GLU A 61 -18.98 -7.18 -50.39
CA GLU A 61 -18.70 -7.89 -51.67
C GLU A 61 -19.30 -9.30 -51.54
N GLU A 62 -19.92 -9.95 -52.52
CA GLU A 62 -20.40 -9.64 -53.86
C GLU A 62 -21.30 -10.86 -54.18
N GLY A 63 -22.55 -10.67 -54.60
CA GLY A 63 -23.49 -11.77 -54.82
C GLY A 63 -24.60 -11.38 -55.76
N ALA A 64 -24.30 -11.36 -57.06
CA ALA A 64 -25.23 -11.05 -58.15
C ALA A 64 -26.37 -12.10 -58.28
N PRO A 65 -27.49 -11.74 -58.93
CA PRO A 65 -28.80 -12.40 -58.80
C PRO A 65 -28.94 -13.63 -59.70
N LYS A 66 -29.85 -14.55 -59.34
CA LYS A 66 -30.30 -15.64 -60.23
C LYS A 66 -31.83 -15.68 -60.32
N PRO A 67 -32.36 -16.09 -61.50
CA PRO A 67 -33.72 -15.81 -61.97
C PRO A 67 -34.80 -16.67 -61.30
#